data_AF-Q5I4F4-F1
#
_entry.id   AF-Q5I4F4-F1
#
_cell.length_a   1.000
_cell.length_b   1.000
_cell.length_c   1.000
_cell.angle_alpha   90.00
_cell.angle_beta   90.00
_cell.angle_gamma   90.00
#
_symmetry.space_group_name_H-M   'P 1'
#
loop_
_entity.id
_entity.type
_entity.pdbx_description
1 polymer ?
#
loop_
_entity_poly.entity_id
_entity_poly.type
_entity_poly.pdbx_seq_one_letter_code
_entity_poly.pdbx_strand_id
1 'polypeptide(L)'
;EMKECGEGLRDKSPVFQFLDWVLRGMSQVMFVNNPLSGVLIVLGLFVQNPWWAISGCLGTIVSTLTALILSQDKSAIAAGLHGYNGVLVGLLMAVFSDKGNYYWWLLLPVIVMSMTCPILSSALSTVFSKWDLPVFTLPFNIAVTLYLAATGHHNLFFPTTLLQPAATTPNITWSDVQVPLLLRAIPVEIGQVYGCDNP
;
A
#
# COMPACT_ATOMS: atom_id res chain seq x y z
N GLU A 1 2.52 17.23 -9.06
CA GLU A 1 1.05 17.38 -9.04
C GLU A 1 0.37 17.23 -10.41
N MET A 2 1.02 17.54 -11.55
CA MET A 2 0.42 17.41 -12.90
C MET A 2 -1.01 17.99 -12.97
N LYS A 3 -1.15 19.26 -12.56
CA LYS A 3 -2.46 19.94 -12.45
C LYS A 3 -3.17 20.06 -13.80
N GLU A 4 -2.44 20.46 -14.84
CA GLU A 4 -2.96 20.58 -16.22
C GLU A 4 -3.51 19.25 -16.77
N CYS A 5 -2.84 18.13 -16.45
CA CYS A 5 -3.33 16.79 -16.83
C CYS A 5 -4.64 16.46 -16.10
N GLY A 6 -4.71 16.73 -14.79
CA GLY A 6 -5.92 16.53 -14.00
C GLY A 6 -7.08 17.40 -14.48
N GLU A 7 -6.83 18.65 -14.83
CA GLU A 7 -7.83 19.56 -15.41
C GLU A 7 -8.31 19.08 -16.78
N GLY A 8 -7.40 18.68 -17.67
CA GLY A 8 -7.74 18.13 -18.99
C GLY A 8 -8.43 16.76 -18.96
N LEU A 9 -8.42 16.06 -17.82
CA LEU A 9 -9.13 14.80 -17.61
C LEU A 9 -10.55 14.98 -17.08
N ARG A 10 -10.90 16.16 -16.53
CA ARG A 10 -12.24 16.45 -15.99
C ARG A 10 -13.36 16.30 -17.02
N ASP A 11 -13.05 16.63 -18.27
CA ASP A 11 -13.99 16.57 -19.40
C ASP A 11 -13.96 15.21 -20.13
N LYS A 12 -13.13 14.26 -19.68
CA LYS A 12 -12.98 12.92 -20.28
C LYS A 12 -13.84 11.87 -19.57
N SER A 13 -13.93 10.69 -20.18
CA SER A 13 -14.70 9.54 -19.66
C SER A 13 -14.38 9.25 -18.18
N PRO A 14 -15.38 8.91 -17.35
CA PRO A 14 -15.20 8.56 -15.94
C PRO A 14 -14.15 7.46 -15.70
N VAL A 15 -13.97 6.55 -16.66
CA VAL A 15 -12.98 5.47 -16.59
C VAL A 15 -11.56 6.04 -16.57
N PHE A 16 -11.25 7.04 -17.40
CA PHE A 16 -9.93 7.65 -17.43
C PHE A 16 -9.65 8.47 -16.16
N GLN A 17 -10.68 9.15 -15.63
CA GLN A 17 -10.57 9.85 -14.35
C GLN A 17 -10.28 8.86 -13.22
N PHE A 18 -11.01 7.74 -13.18
CA PHE A 18 -10.79 6.71 -12.17
C PHE A 18 -9.39 6.10 -12.25
N LEU A 19 -8.89 5.81 -13.46
CA LEU A 19 -7.52 5.32 -13.65
C LEU A 19 -6.47 6.32 -13.18
N ASP A 20 -6.66 7.62 -13.45
CA ASP A 20 -5.78 8.69 -12.94
C ASP A 20 -5.76 8.71 -11.41
N TRP A 21 -6.93 8.59 -10.76
CA TRP A 21 -7.04 8.57 -9.30
C TRP A 21 -6.34 7.35 -8.69
N VAL A 22 -6.49 6.17 -9.32
CA VAL A 22 -5.80 4.94 -8.90
C VAL A 22 -4.29 5.13 -9.02
N LEU A 23 -3.78 5.62 -10.16
CA LEU A 23 -2.35 5.83 -10.36
C LEU A 23 -1.76 6.87 -9.41
N ARG A 24 -2.47 7.98 -9.15
CA ARG A 24 -2.09 8.94 -8.10
C ARG A 24 -2.09 8.27 -6.72
N GLY A 25 -3.06 7.40 -6.43
CA GLY A 25 -3.09 6.58 -5.22
C GLY A 25 -1.84 5.72 -5.05
N MET A 26 -1.35 5.09 -6.12
CA MET A 26 -0.10 4.31 -6.09
C MET A 26 1.11 5.16 -5.68
N SER A 27 1.21 6.40 -6.18
CA SER A 27 2.33 7.31 -5.90
C SER A 27 2.21 8.06 -4.57
N GLN A 28 1.00 8.19 -4.03
CA GLN A 28 0.75 8.90 -2.77
C GLN A 28 1.35 8.23 -1.54
N VAL A 29 1.73 6.95 -1.62
CA VAL A 29 2.52 6.29 -0.56
C VAL A 29 3.83 7.06 -0.29
N MET A 30 4.43 7.62 -1.34
CA MET A 30 5.64 8.46 -1.25
C MET A 30 5.31 9.95 -1.18
N PHE A 31 4.06 10.31 -0.85
CA PHE A 31 3.55 11.69 -0.86
C PHE A 31 3.62 12.37 -2.24
N VAL A 32 3.64 11.57 -3.31
CA VAL A 32 3.68 12.08 -4.68
C VAL A 32 2.28 12.05 -5.28
N ASN A 33 1.78 13.21 -5.68
CA ASN A 33 0.54 13.33 -6.45
C ASN A 33 0.84 13.39 -7.96
N ASN A 34 1.21 12.26 -8.58
CA ASN A 34 1.57 12.21 -10.00
C ASN A 34 1.25 10.82 -10.60
N PRO A 35 0.33 10.73 -11.59
CA PRO A 35 -0.04 9.45 -12.19
C PRO A 35 1.11 8.76 -12.96
N LEU A 36 2.04 9.51 -13.57
CA LEU A 36 3.21 8.93 -14.24
C LEU A 36 4.16 8.28 -13.25
N SER A 37 4.36 8.90 -12.09
CA SER A 37 5.09 8.28 -10.97
C SER A 37 4.38 7.00 -10.52
N GLY A 38 3.04 7.01 -10.47
CA GLY A 38 2.23 5.82 -10.21
C GLY A 38 2.48 4.69 -11.20
N VAL A 39 2.56 4.99 -12.51
CA VAL A 39 2.89 4.00 -13.54
C VAL A 39 4.29 3.40 -13.32
N LEU A 40 5.29 4.24 -13.03
CA LEU A 40 6.65 3.76 -12.76
C LEU A 40 6.70 2.86 -11.52
N ILE A 41 5.97 3.23 -10.47
CA ILE A 41 5.85 2.40 -9.25
C ILE A 41 5.19 1.06 -9.58
N VAL A 42 4.08 1.05 -10.31
CA VAL A 42 3.42 -0.20 -10.73
C VAL A 42 4.40 -1.11 -11.49
N LEU A 43 5.15 -0.56 -12.44
CA LEU A 43 6.18 -1.33 -13.18
C LEU A 43 7.26 -1.88 -12.25
N GLY A 44 7.74 -1.07 -11.29
CA GLY A 44 8.69 -1.52 -10.27
C GLY A 44 8.14 -2.66 -9.41
N LEU A 45 6.86 -2.58 -9.01
CA LEU A 45 6.19 -3.66 -8.27
C LEU A 45 6.10 -4.95 -9.10
N PHE A 46 5.86 -4.85 -10.41
CA PHE A 46 5.89 -6.02 -11.30
C PHE A 46 7.28 -6.61 -11.47
N VAL A 47 8.34 -5.80 -11.41
CA VAL A 47 9.74 -6.27 -11.39
C VAL A 47 10.07 -6.98 -10.07
N GLN A 48 9.53 -6.49 -8.95
CA GLN A 48 9.64 -7.18 -7.65
C GLN A 48 8.92 -8.52 -7.66
N ASN A 49 7.59 -8.49 -7.83
CA ASN A 49 6.74 -9.68 -7.82
C ASN A 49 5.36 -9.34 -8.42
N PRO A 50 4.98 -9.94 -9.57
CA PRO A 50 3.69 -9.70 -10.20
C PRO A 50 2.48 -9.97 -9.30
N TRP A 51 2.56 -10.96 -8.40
CA TRP A 51 1.47 -11.26 -7.48
C TRP A 51 1.24 -10.12 -6.49
N TRP A 52 2.31 -9.56 -5.93
CA TRP A 52 2.23 -8.43 -5.02
C TRP A 52 1.68 -7.19 -5.73
N ALA A 53 2.14 -6.93 -6.96
CA ALA A 53 1.63 -5.85 -7.80
C ALA A 53 0.13 -5.98 -8.05
N ILE A 54 -0.38 -7.18 -8.34
CA ILE A 54 -1.81 -7.45 -8.52
C ILE A 54 -2.59 -7.16 -7.23
N SER A 55 -2.13 -7.67 -6.08
CA SER A 55 -2.79 -7.46 -4.80
C SER A 55 -2.80 -5.98 -4.39
N GLY A 56 -1.70 -5.25 -4.59
CA GLY A 56 -1.61 -3.80 -4.33
C GLY A 56 -2.52 -2.98 -5.26
N CYS A 57 -2.53 -3.28 -6.56
CA CYS A 57 -3.44 -2.64 -7.50
C CYS A 57 -4.91 -2.87 -7.11
N LEU A 58 -5.26 -4.12 -6.76
CA LEU A 58 -6.61 -4.47 -6.31
C LEU A 58 -6.98 -3.67 -5.05
N GLY A 59 -6.08 -3.59 -4.07
CA GLY A 59 -6.33 -2.83 -2.84
C GLY A 59 -6.59 -1.35 -3.10
N THR A 60 -5.82 -0.73 -4.01
CA THR A 60 -6.02 0.68 -4.41
C THR A 60 -7.35 0.89 -5.11
N ILE A 61 -7.70 0.02 -6.06
CA ILE A 61 -8.97 0.09 -6.80
C ILE A 61 -10.14 -0.02 -5.83
N VAL A 62 -10.13 -1.02 -4.95
CA VAL A 62 -11.19 -1.27 -3.97
C VAL A 62 -11.32 -0.12 -2.98
N SER A 63 -10.19 0.40 -2.48
CA SER A 63 -10.21 1.53 -1.55
C SER A 63 -10.77 2.81 -2.20
N THR A 64 -10.37 3.08 -3.43
CA THR A 64 -10.86 4.23 -4.21
C THR A 64 -12.36 4.10 -4.51
N LEU A 65 -12.82 2.92 -4.93
CA LEU A 65 -14.25 2.65 -5.14
C LEU A 65 -15.05 2.79 -3.86
N THR A 66 -14.51 2.31 -2.74
CA THR A 66 -15.17 2.40 -1.44
C THR A 66 -15.30 3.86 -1.01
N ALA A 67 -14.28 4.69 -1.24
CA ALA A 67 -14.37 6.12 -0.97
C ALA A 67 -15.45 6.82 -1.80
N LEU A 68 -15.63 6.42 -3.07
CA LEU A 68 -16.72 6.92 -3.92
C LEU A 68 -18.10 6.49 -3.38
N ILE A 69 -18.26 5.21 -3.00
CA ILE A 69 -19.51 4.68 -2.45
C ILE A 69 -19.87 5.40 -1.14
N LEU A 70 -18.87 5.65 -0.29
CA LEU A 70 -19.02 6.38 0.97
C LEU A 70 -19.09 7.90 0.80
N SER A 71 -19.19 8.40 -0.45
CA SER A 71 -19.31 9.83 -0.77
C SER A 71 -18.25 10.70 -0.09
N GLN A 72 -17.02 10.20 -0.01
CA GLN A 72 -15.88 10.95 0.51
C GLN A 72 -15.55 12.15 -0.38
N ASP A 73 -14.75 13.09 0.13
CA ASP A 73 -14.40 14.29 -0.61
C ASP A 73 -13.75 13.96 -1.96
N LYS A 74 -14.36 14.43 -3.04
CA LYS A 74 -13.92 14.14 -4.41
C LYS A 74 -12.54 14.72 -4.69
N SER A 75 -12.15 15.82 -4.05
CA SER A 75 -10.83 16.41 -4.27
C SER A 75 -9.72 15.53 -3.66
N ALA A 76 -9.96 14.99 -2.47
CA ALA A 76 -9.07 14.01 -1.83
C ALA A 76 -8.99 12.70 -2.62
N ILE A 77 -10.12 12.19 -3.13
CA ILE A 77 -10.14 11.02 -4.03
C ILE A 77 -9.32 11.29 -5.28
N ALA A 78 -9.53 12.43 -5.94
CA ALA A 78 -8.83 12.78 -7.17
C ALA A 78 -7.32 12.99 -6.96
N ALA A 79 -6.91 13.41 -5.76
CA ALA A 79 -5.51 13.49 -5.36
C ALA A 79 -4.90 12.13 -4.98
N GLY A 80 -5.67 11.03 -4.98
CA GLY A 80 -5.20 9.69 -4.62
C GLY A 80 -5.13 9.41 -3.11
N LEU A 81 -5.63 10.32 -2.26
CA LEU A 81 -5.49 10.22 -0.79
C LEU A 81 -6.31 9.08 -0.17
N HIS A 82 -7.32 8.57 -0.90
CA HIS A 82 -8.09 7.40 -0.49
C HIS A 82 -7.59 6.09 -1.13
N GLY A 83 -6.53 6.12 -1.94
CA GLY A 83 -5.99 4.94 -2.63
C GLY A 83 -4.76 4.34 -1.95
N TYR A 84 -3.84 5.18 -1.47
CA TYR A 84 -2.49 4.73 -1.05
C TYR A 84 -2.49 3.78 0.14
N ASN A 85 -3.38 3.97 1.12
CA ASN A 85 -3.50 3.01 2.23
C ASN A 85 -3.97 1.64 1.73
N GLY A 86 -4.85 1.61 0.72
CA GLY A 86 -5.29 0.37 0.07
C GLY A 86 -4.17 -0.36 -0.67
N VAL A 87 -3.25 0.36 -1.32
CA VAL A 87 -2.10 -0.26 -1.98
C VAL A 87 -1.23 -1.02 -0.99
N LEU A 88 -0.92 -0.41 0.15
CA LEU A 88 -0.06 -0.99 1.17
C LEU A 88 -0.75 -2.18 1.82
N VAL A 89 -2.06 -2.10 2.08
CA VAL A 89 -2.84 -3.25 2.56
C VAL A 89 -2.72 -4.43 1.60
N GLY A 90 -2.97 -4.22 0.31
CA GLY A 90 -2.88 -5.28 -0.70
C GLY A 90 -1.47 -5.90 -0.81
N LEU A 91 -0.44 -5.05 -0.81
CA LEU A 91 0.96 -5.50 -0.89
C LEU A 91 1.37 -6.31 0.33
N LEU A 92 1.21 -5.75 1.53
CA LEU A 92 1.75 -6.37 2.74
C LEU A 92 0.93 -7.60 3.16
N MET A 93 -0.36 -7.68 2.82
CA MET A 93 -1.11 -8.93 2.98
C MET A 93 -0.57 -10.05 2.08
N ALA A 94 -0.07 -9.72 0.88
CA ALA A 94 0.59 -10.69 0.00
C ALA A 94 2.00 -11.06 0.48
N VAL A 95 2.77 -10.09 0.97
CA VAL A 95 4.12 -10.31 1.52
C VAL A 95 4.08 -11.20 2.76
N PHE A 96 3.15 -10.96 3.69
CA PHE A 96 3.04 -11.71 4.95
C PHE A 96 2.19 -12.98 4.85
N SER A 97 1.78 -13.41 3.66
CA SER A 97 1.01 -14.65 3.51
C SER A 97 1.94 -15.87 3.48
N ASP A 98 1.66 -16.86 4.31
CA ASP A 98 2.41 -18.13 4.34
C ASP A 98 2.03 -19.08 3.19
N LYS A 99 0.97 -18.76 2.43
CA LYS A 99 0.52 -19.54 1.26
C LYS A 99 1.33 -19.26 -0.01
N GLY A 100 2.21 -18.26 0.00
CA GLY A 100 3.03 -17.87 -1.14
C GLY A 100 2.26 -17.18 -2.28
N ASN A 101 2.86 -17.17 -3.47
CA ASN A 101 2.34 -16.44 -4.63
C ASN A 101 1.09 -17.11 -5.23
N TYR A 102 0.19 -16.30 -5.79
CA TYR A 102 -1.01 -16.73 -6.52
C TYR A 102 -2.01 -17.56 -5.70
N TYR A 103 -2.02 -17.41 -4.37
CA TYR A 103 -3.10 -17.91 -3.53
C TYR A 103 -4.34 -17.01 -3.71
N TRP A 104 -5.14 -17.29 -4.74
CA TRP A 104 -6.28 -16.44 -5.16
C TRP A 104 -7.31 -16.14 -4.08
N TRP A 105 -7.50 -17.02 -3.11
CA TRP A 105 -8.39 -16.78 -1.97
C TRP A 105 -7.95 -15.56 -1.14
N LEU A 106 -6.67 -15.19 -1.14
CA LEU A 106 -6.15 -14.00 -0.48
C LEU A 106 -6.78 -12.70 -1.00
N LEU A 107 -7.28 -12.69 -2.24
CA LEU A 107 -7.93 -11.49 -2.79
C LEU A 107 -9.20 -11.13 -2.01
N LEU A 108 -9.90 -12.10 -1.39
CA LEU A 108 -11.08 -11.84 -0.58
C LEU A 108 -10.78 -10.98 0.66
N PRO A 109 -9.87 -11.37 1.57
CA PRO A 109 -9.52 -10.50 2.69
C PRO A 109 -8.84 -9.22 2.20
N VAL A 110 -8.07 -9.21 1.11
CA VAL A 110 -7.51 -7.95 0.54
C VAL A 110 -8.61 -6.95 0.21
N ILE A 111 -9.70 -7.40 -0.45
CA ILE A 111 -10.86 -6.57 -0.75
C ILE A 111 -11.46 -6.03 0.56
N VAL A 112 -11.79 -6.91 1.50
CA VAL A 112 -12.42 -6.53 2.77
C VAL A 112 -11.58 -5.52 3.55
N MET A 113 -10.28 -5.77 3.71
CA MET A 113 -9.40 -4.88 4.46
C MET A 113 -9.19 -3.55 3.72
N SER A 114 -9.13 -3.54 2.40
CA SER A 114 -9.00 -2.31 1.61
C SER A 114 -10.24 -1.42 1.69
N MET A 115 -11.43 -2.01 1.85
CA MET A 115 -12.69 -1.28 2.10
C MET A 115 -12.67 -0.56 3.46
N THR A 116 -11.91 -1.04 4.44
CA THR A 116 -11.79 -0.37 5.75
C THR A 116 -10.94 0.90 5.70
N CYS A 117 -10.06 1.03 4.70
CA CYS A 117 -9.10 2.14 4.63
C CYS A 117 -9.76 3.53 4.55
N PRO A 118 -10.78 3.80 3.69
CA PRO A 118 -11.44 5.10 3.68
C PRO A 118 -12.21 5.39 4.97
N ILE A 119 -12.78 4.35 5.61
CA ILE A 119 -13.49 4.47 6.89
C ILE A 119 -12.52 4.92 7.99
N LEU A 120 -11.39 4.21 8.13
CA LEU A 120 -10.34 4.56 9.08
C LEU A 120 -9.74 5.93 8.79
N SER A 121 -9.51 6.25 7.51
CA SER A 121 -9.00 7.57 7.10
C SER A 121 -9.96 8.69 7.51
N SER A 122 -11.26 8.52 7.28
CA SER A 122 -12.27 9.51 7.67
C SER A 122 -12.34 9.68 9.20
N ALA A 123 -12.35 8.58 9.95
CA ALA A 123 -12.39 8.59 11.40
C ALA A 123 -11.16 9.30 12.00
N LEU A 124 -9.95 8.93 11.54
CA LEU A 124 -8.70 9.54 11.98
C LEU A 124 -8.62 11.02 11.58
N SER A 125 -9.05 11.37 10.36
CA SER A 125 -9.07 12.76 9.89
C SER A 125 -9.93 13.66 10.77
N THR A 126 -11.06 13.16 11.28
CA THR A 126 -11.95 13.91 12.19
C THR A 126 -11.26 14.27 13.51
N VAL A 127 -10.35 13.41 13.99
CA VAL A 127 -9.57 13.66 15.20
C VAL A 127 -8.38 14.56 14.89
N PHE A 128 -7.61 14.22 13.86
CA PHE A 128 -6.32 14.84 13.57
C PHE A 128 -6.41 16.23 12.95
N SER A 129 -7.50 16.52 12.23
CA SER A 129 -7.77 17.86 11.69
C SER A 129 -7.87 18.93 12.77
N LYS A 130 -8.16 18.58 14.04
CA LYS A 130 -8.11 19.52 15.17
C LYS A 130 -6.73 20.08 15.45
N TRP A 131 -5.68 19.39 15.00
CA TRP A 131 -4.28 19.78 15.13
C TRP A 131 -3.60 20.01 13.77
N ASP A 132 -4.38 20.09 12.68
CA ASP A 132 -3.87 20.21 11.31
C ASP A 132 -2.88 19.09 10.92
N LEU A 133 -3.11 17.88 11.46
CA LEU A 133 -2.27 16.71 11.20
C LEU A 133 -2.86 15.82 10.11
N PRO A 134 -2.04 15.30 9.17
CA PRO A 134 -2.48 14.29 8.23
C PRO A 134 -2.58 12.91 8.88
N VAL A 135 -3.39 12.02 8.30
CA VAL A 135 -3.57 10.64 8.81
C VAL A 135 -2.40 9.70 8.52
N PHE A 136 -1.54 10.08 7.57
CA PHE A 136 -0.44 9.26 7.06
C PHE A 136 -0.89 7.80 6.77
N THR A 137 0.00 6.84 6.98
CA THR A 137 -0.25 5.42 6.74
C THR A 137 -0.88 4.71 7.94
N LEU A 138 -1.46 5.44 8.91
CA LEU A 138 -2.16 4.83 10.05
C LEU A 138 -3.34 3.94 9.64
N PRO A 139 -4.19 4.31 8.66
CA PRO A 139 -5.27 3.41 8.21
C PRO A 139 -4.73 2.05 7.75
N PHE A 140 -3.67 2.05 6.95
CA PHE A 140 -2.97 0.84 6.52
C PHE A 140 -2.42 0.04 7.72
N ASN A 141 -1.68 0.68 8.62
CA ASN A 141 -1.06 -0.01 9.75
C ASN A 141 -2.10 -0.66 10.66
N ILE A 142 -3.20 0.03 10.94
CA ILE A 142 -4.31 -0.51 11.73
C ILE A 142 -4.94 -1.70 11.02
N ALA A 143 -5.25 -1.56 9.71
CA ALA A 143 -5.87 -2.62 8.94
C ALA A 143 -4.99 -3.88 8.87
N VAL A 144 -3.72 -3.76 8.46
CA VAL A 144 -2.82 -4.91 8.36
C VAL A 144 -2.53 -5.53 9.71
N THR A 145 -2.28 -4.75 10.76
CA THR A 145 -2.04 -5.30 12.10
C THR A 145 -3.25 -6.08 12.62
N LEU A 146 -4.46 -5.55 12.42
CA LEU A 146 -5.69 -6.24 12.81
C LEU A 146 -5.89 -7.53 12.01
N TYR A 147 -5.64 -7.49 10.70
CA TYR A 147 -5.70 -8.68 9.85
C TYR A 147 -4.71 -9.76 10.30
N LEU A 148 -3.43 -9.40 10.48
CA LEU A 148 -2.38 -10.32 10.91
C LEU A 148 -2.66 -10.91 12.30
N ALA A 149 -3.21 -10.12 13.22
CA ALA A 149 -3.59 -10.59 14.55
C ALA A 149 -4.83 -11.51 14.51
N ALA A 150 -5.79 -11.24 13.63
CA ALA A 150 -7.02 -12.01 13.51
C ALA A 150 -6.81 -13.37 12.82
N THR A 151 -5.89 -13.44 11.84
CA THR A 151 -5.56 -14.70 11.18
C THR A 151 -4.43 -15.43 11.89
N GLY A 152 -3.26 -14.80 11.98
CA GLY A 152 -2.04 -15.39 12.53
C GLY A 152 -1.53 -16.60 11.74
N HIS A 153 -0.44 -17.19 12.22
CA HIS A 153 0.23 -18.31 11.54
C HIS A 153 -0.61 -19.60 11.48
N HIS A 154 -1.48 -19.83 12.47
CA HIS A 154 -2.23 -21.08 12.61
C HIS A 154 -3.61 -21.04 11.94
N ASN A 155 -3.95 -19.98 11.19
CA ASN A 155 -5.23 -19.92 10.48
C ASN A 155 -5.31 -21.00 9.40
N LEU A 156 -6.46 -21.68 9.31
CA LEU A 156 -6.66 -22.74 8.32
C LEU A 156 -6.68 -22.21 6.88
N PHE A 157 -7.24 -21.02 6.65
CA PHE A 157 -7.44 -20.45 5.32
C PHE A 157 -6.37 -19.44 4.96
N PHE A 158 -6.08 -18.51 5.87
CA PHE A 158 -5.21 -17.36 5.63
C PHE A 158 -4.03 -17.32 6.60
N PRO A 159 -3.18 -18.37 6.67
CA PRO A 159 -2.02 -18.36 7.57
C PRO A 159 -1.04 -17.27 7.15
N THR A 160 -0.50 -16.56 8.14
CA THR A 160 0.51 -15.53 7.95
C THR A 160 1.90 -16.04 8.30
N THR A 161 2.94 -15.40 7.77
CA THR A 161 4.33 -15.71 8.11
C THR A 161 4.53 -15.67 9.62
N LEU A 162 5.25 -16.66 10.17
CA LEU A 162 5.52 -16.74 11.60
C LEU A 162 6.53 -15.65 12.01
N LEU A 163 6.07 -14.65 12.74
CA LEU A 163 6.92 -13.62 13.33
C LEU A 163 7.34 -14.06 14.73
N GLN A 164 8.64 -14.15 14.98
CA GLN A 164 9.20 -14.55 16.28
C GLN A 164 10.02 -13.41 16.89
N PRO A 165 9.95 -13.23 18.22
CA PRO A 165 10.85 -12.30 18.91
C PRO A 165 12.28 -12.80 18.83
N ALA A 166 13.24 -11.88 18.76
CA ALA A 166 14.66 -12.23 18.83
C ALA A 166 14.96 -12.88 20.18
N ALA A 167 15.30 -14.17 20.18
CA ALA A 167 15.57 -14.94 21.40
C ALA A 167 17.04 -14.84 21.86
N THR A 168 17.94 -14.44 20.97
CA THR A 168 19.38 -14.35 21.24
C THR A 168 19.98 -13.12 20.58
N THR A 169 21.06 -12.59 21.16
CA THR A 169 21.84 -11.52 20.55
C THR A 169 22.55 -12.07 19.30
N PRO A 170 22.39 -11.43 18.13
CA PRO A 170 23.10 -11.86 16.93
C PRO A 170 24.61 -11.71 17.12
N ASN A 171 25.37 -12.67 16.62
CA ASN A 171 26.83 -12.58 16.59
C ASN A 171 27.25 -11.67 15.43
N ILE A 172 27.69 -10.45 15.74
CA ILE A 172 28.06 -9.43 14.75
C ILE A 172 29.58 -9.33 14.66
N THR A 173 30.14 -9.70 13.51
CA THR A 173 31.58 -9.55 13.21
C THR A 173 31.79 -8.31 12.34
N TRP A 174 32.23 -7.21 12.97
CA TRP A 174 32.40 -5.92 12.28
C TRP A 174 33.45 -5.93 11.16
N SER A 175 34.39 -6.87 11.17
CA SER A 175 35.36 -7.05 10.10
C SER A 175 34.75 -7.57 8.79
N ASP A 176 33.56 -8.18 8.85
CA ASP A 176 32.90 -8.82 7.69
C ASP A 176 31.99 -7.84 6.94
N VAL A 177 31.96 -6.57 7.35
CA VAL A 177 31.13 -5.54 6.72
C VAL A 177 31.56 -5.31 5.28
N GLN A 178 30.62 -5.49 4.35
CA GLN A 178 30.82 -5.26 2.93
C GLN A 178 30.23 -3.91 2.52
N VAL A 179 31.09 -2.93 2.24
CA VAL A 179 30.68 -1.58 1.76
C VAL A 179 29.76 -1.64 0.53
N PRO A 180 29.96 -2.55 -0.46
CA PRO A 180 29.03 -2.65 -1.58
C PRO A 180 27.60 -3.03 -1.19
N LEU A 181 27.42 -3.87 -0.15
CA LEU A 181 26.09 -4.22 0.36
C LEU A 181 25.44 -3.03 1.07
N LEU A 182 26.21 -2.20 1.78
CA LEU A 182 25.71 -0.96 2.38
C LEU A 182 25.20 0.02 1.32
N LEU A 183 25.92 0.16 0.20
CA LEU A 183 25.47 1.00 -0.91
C LEU A 183 24.20 0.44 -1.57
N ARG A 184 24.10 -0.90 -1.68
CA ARG A 184 22.89 -1.57 -2.18
C ARG A 184 21.70 -1.44 -1.23
N ALA A 185 21.94 -1.30 0.07
CA ALA A 185 20.86 -1.12 1.05
C ALA A 185 20.07 0.18 0.84
N ILE A 186 20.70 1.24 0.33
CA ILE A 186 20.05 2.55 0.10
C ILE A 186 18.82 2.43 -0.81
N PRO A 187 18.91 1.90 -2.06
CA PRO A 187 17.73 1.73 -2.89
C PRO A 187 16.76 0.66 -2.34
N VAL A 188 17.27 -0.37 -1.66
CA VAL A 188 16.42 -1.40 -1.03
C VAL A 188 15.55 -0.80 0.08
N GLU A 189 16.06 0.11 0.91
CA GLU A 189 15.27 0.80 1.93
C GLU A 189 14.12 1.61 1.33
N ILE A 190 14.34 2.24 0.17
CA ILE A 190 13.29 2.94 -0.56
C ILE A 190 12.24 1.94 -1.09
N GLY A 191 12.69 0.80 -1.64
CA GLY A 191 11.81 -0.29 -2.08
C GLY A 191 10.97 -0.89 -0.94
N GLN A 192 11.53 -0.97 0.26
CA GLN A 192 10.86 -1.49 1.45
C GLN A 192 9.69 -0.64 1.92
N VAL A 193 9.55 0.61 1.46
CA VAL A 193 8.31 1.38 1.66
C VAL A 193 7.09 0.64 1.08
N TYR A 194 7.29 -0.14 0.02
CA TYR A 194 6.29 -1.01 -0.59
C TYR A 194 6.51 -2.51 -0.27
N GLY A 195 7.40 -2.83 0.66
CA GLY A 195 7.79 -4.20 1.01
C GLY A 195 8.63 -4.91 -0.08
N CYS A 196 9.35 -4.17 -0.91
CA CYS A 196 10.18 -4.70 -1.99
C CYS A 196 11.66 -4.77 -1.58
N ASP A 197 12.36 -5.86 -1.90
CA ASP A 197 13.77 -6.10 -1.56
C ASP A 197 14.70 -6.16 -2.80
N ASN A 198 14.17 -6.03 -4.00
CA ASN A 198 14.93 -5.90 -5.23
C ASN A 198 15.55 -4.47 -5.32
N PRO A 199 16.89 -4.32 -5.40
CA PRO A 199 17.58 -3.02 -5.43
C PRO A 199 17.34 -2.20 -6.71
#